data_AF-A0A8S3JUC5-F1
#
_entry.id   AF-A0A8S3JUC5-F1
#
_cell.length_a   1.000
_cell.length_b   1.000
_cell.length_c   1.000
_cell.angle_alpha   90.00
_cell.angle_beta   90.00
_cell.angle_gamma   90.00
#
_symmetry.space_group_name_H-M   'P 1'
#
loop_
_entity.id
_entity.type
_entity.pdbx_description
1 polymer ?
#
loop_
_entity_poly.entity_id
_entity_poly.type
_entity_poly.pdbx_seq_one_letter_code
_entity_poly.pdbx_strand_id
1 'polypeptide(L)'
;MKSFHYQISWSEPSTPNGLVYFYMIHIGQNTSNGPKEERCVGNDVFSINVTLLPRTTYRLRIITYTIARLNNEYGDREQINADQLSFNSTNLFFELVFTTNDSS
;
A
#
# COMPACT_ATOMS: atom_id res chain seq x y z
N MET A 1 -8.98 -14.99 -19.81
CA MET A 1 -9.69 -14.35 -18.67
C MET A 1 -9.67 -12.85 -18.89
N LYS A 2 -10.78 -12.15 -18.65
CA LYS A 2 -10.85 -10.68 -18.80
C LYS A 2 -10.23 -10.04 -17.55
N SER A 3 -9.36 -9.05 -17.73
CA SER A 3 -8.82 -8.21 -16.67
C SER A 3 -9.14 -6.74 -16.96
N PHE A 4 -9.07 -5.91 -15.94
CA PHE A 4 -9.44 -4.49 -16.02
C PHE A 4 -8.32 -3.62 -15.48
N HIS A 5 -8.17 -2.43 -16.07
CA HIS A 5 -7.18 -1.44 -15.66
C HIS A 5 -7.78 -0.52 -14.60
N TYR A 6 -7.08 -0.39 -13.48
CA TYR A 6 -7.42 0.52 -12.39
C TYR A 6 -6.26 1.47 -12.16
N GLN A 7 -6.59 2.74 -11.89
CA GLN A 7 -5.63 3.72 -11.40
C GLN A 7 -5.74 3.78 -9.88
N ILE A 8 -4.64 3.49 -9.20
CA ILE A 8 -4.51 3.65 -7.76
C ILE A 8 -3.76 4.95 -7.54
N SER A 9 -4.34 5.87 -6.76
CA SER A 9 -3.69 7.12 -6.35
C SER A 9 -3.66 7.25 -4.83
N TRP A 10 -2.68 7.98 -4.34
CA TRP A 10 -2.53 8.30 -2.92
C TRP A 10 -2.02 9.74 -2.76
N SER A 11 -2.12 10.26 -1.55
CA SER A 11 -1.56 11.55 -1.17
C SER A 11 -0.31 11.35 -0.33
N GLU A 12 0.57 12.34 -0.32
CA GLU A 12 1.70 12.37 0.61
C GLU A 12 1.18 12.30 2.07
N PRO A 13 1.89 11.60 2.98
CA PRO A 13 1.51 11.59 4.39
C PRO A 13 1.48 13.01 4.97
N SER A 14 0.46 13.32 5.78
CA SER A 14 0.28 14.66 6.36
C SER A 14 1.40 15.06 7.34
N THR A 15 2.09 14.08 7.92
CA THR A 15 3.24 14.28 8.80
C THR A 15 4.31 13.25 8.42
N PRO A 16 5.08 13.48 7.35
CA PRO A 16 6.16 12.58 7.00
C PRO A 16 7.22 12.75 8.09
N ASN A 17 7.43 11.73 8.92
CA ASN A 17 8.49 11.73 9.93
C ASN A 17 9.86 11.73 9.21
N GLY A 18 10.30 12.91 8.79
CA GLY A 18 11.48 13.13 7.95
C GLY A 18 11.16 13.20 6.45
N LEU A 19 12.21 13.28 5.63
CA LEU A 19 12.09 13.33 4.17
C LEU A 19 11.63 11.98 3.60
N VAL A 20 10.63 11.98 2.71
CA VAL A 20 10.20 10.81 1.94
C VAL A 20 11.20 10.51 0.82
N TYR A 21 11.67 9.26 0.72
CA TYR A 21 12.54 8.81 -0.38
C TYR A 21 11.76 8.10 -1.48
N PHE A 22 10.89 7.16 -1.12
CA PHE A 22 10.13 6.36 -2.07
C PHE A 22 8.89 5.74 -1.41
N TYR A 23 7.98 5.26 -2.25
CA TYR A 23 6.83 4.47 -1.84
C TYR A 23 7.00 3.02 -2.29
N MET A 24 6.66 2.09 -1.41
CA MET A 24 6.54 0.67 -1.72
C MET A 24 5.06 0.28 -1.77
N ILE A 25 4.61 -0.22 -2.91
CA ILE A 25 3.23 -0.64 -3.12
C ILE A 25 3.20 -2.16 -3.17
N HIS A 26 2.39 -2.76 -2.31
CA HIS A 26 2.03 -4.18 -2.36
C HIS A 26 0.55 -4.30 -2.71
N ILE A 27 0.22 -5.01 -3.77
CA ILE A 27 -1.15 -5.37 -4.09
C ILE A 27 -1.25 -6.85 -4.38
N GLY A 28 -2.14 -7.55 -3.71
CA GLY A 28 -2.36 -8.97 -3.97
C GLY A 28 -3.79 -9.37 -3.70
N GLN A 29 -4.21 -10.49 -4.28
CA GLN A 29 -5.52 -11.05 -3.92
C GLN A 29 -5.56 -11.31 -2.42
N ASN A 30 -6.69 -11.04 -1.78
CA ASN A 30 -6.87 -11.21 -0.33
C ASN A 30 -7.11 -12.68 0.02
N THR A 31 -6.20 -13.53 -0.44
CA THR A 31 -6.15 -14.98 -0.22
C THR A 31 -4.71 -15.35 0.11
N SER A 32 -4.51 -16.41 0.90
CA SER A 32 -3.19 -16.79 1.43
C SER A 32 -2.13 -17.02 0.34
N ASN A 33 -2.56 -17.46 -0.84
CA ASN A 33 -1.73 -17.82 -1.99
C ASN A 33 -2.00 -16.95 -3.23
N GLY A 34 -2.67 -15.81 -3.06
CA GLY A 34 -2.97 -14.91 -4.16
C GLY A 34 -1.70 -14.38 -4.86
N PRO A 35 -1.74 -14.08 -6.18
CA PRO A 35 -0.69 -13.32 -6.84
C PRO A 35 -0.48 -11.99 -6.10
N LYS A 36 0.79 -11.63 -5.90
CA LYS A 36 1.23 -10.38 -5.27
C LYS A 36 2.07 -9.61 -6.28
N GLU A 37 1.67 -8.39 -6.58
CA GLU A 37 2.50 -7.41 -7.24
C GLU A 37 3.16 -6.52 -6.18
N GLU A 38 4.45 -6.25 -6.37
CA GLU A 38 5.23 -5.31 -5.59
C GLU A 38 5.84 -4.27 -6.54
N ARG A 39 5.78 -2.99 -6.16
CA ARG A 39 6.40 -1.90 -6.92
C ARG A 39 7.03 -0.89 -5.98
N CYS A 40 8.24 -0.46 -6.33
CA CYS A 40 8.92 0.68 -5.74
C CYS A 40 8.82 1.87 -6.70
N VAL A 41 8.39 3.02 -6.21
CA VAL A 41 8.28 4.26 -6.99
C VAL A 41 8.88 5.44 -6.23
N GLY A 42 9.39 6.45 -6.96
CA GLY A 42 9.96 7.66 -6.37
C GLY A 42 8.98 8.45 -5.50
N ASN A 43 9.52 9.36 -4.70
CA ASN A 43 8.73 10.24 -3.81
C ASN A 43 7.88 11.28 -4.55
N ASP A 44 8.06 11.43 -5.85
CA ASP A 44 7.31 12.28 -6.78
C ASP A 44 6.15 11.55 -7.48
N VAL A 45 6.01 10.24 -7.26
CA VAL A 45 4.94 9.42 -7.84
C VAL A 45 3.81 9.25 -6.83
N PHE A 46 2.59 9.61 -7.26
CA PHE A 46 1.37 9.54 -6.43
C PHE A 46 0.26 8.68 -7.05
N SER A 47 0.56 8.00 -8.16
CA SER A 47 -0.39 7.07 -8.77
C SER A 47 0.29 6.00 -9.62
N ILE A 48 -0.32 4.81 -9.68
CA ILE A 48 0.08 3.72 -10.56
C ILE A 48 -1.12 3.12 -11.27
N ASN A 49 -0.89 2.56 -12.45
CA ASN A 49 -1.85 1.74 -13.15
C ASN A 49 -1.62 0.25 -12.84
N VAL A 50 -2.68 -0.46 -12.47
CA VAL A 50 -2.65 -1.90 -12.18
C VAL A 50 -3.70 -2.62 -13.02
N THR A 51 -3.47 -3.91 -13.28
CA THR A 51 -4.38 -4.76 -14.03
C THR A 51 -4.93 -5.83 -13.10
N LEU A 52 -6.22 -5.75 -12.77
CA LEU A 52 -6.85 -6.61 -11.76
C LEU A 52 -7.94 -7.49 -12.39
N LEU A 53 -8.15 -8.67 -11.81
CA LEU A 53 -9.25 -9.54 -12.18
C LEU A 53 -10.56 -8.98 -11.62
N PRO A 54 -11.70 -9.13 -12.32
CA PRO A 54 -13.02 -8.78 -11.79
C PRO A 54 -13.44 -9.69 -10.64
N ARG A 55 -14.42 -9.23 -9.84
CA ARG A 55 -15.05 -9.96 -8.72
C ARG A 55 -14.02 -10.58 -7.77
N THR A 56 -12.88 -9.92 -7.63
CA THR A 56 -11.75 -10.43 -6.88
C THR A 56 -11.43 -9.44 -5.77
N THR A 57 -11.32 -9.94 -4.54
CA THR A 57 -10.93 -9.11 -3.40
C THR A 57 -9.41 -8.98 -3.39
N TYR A 58 -8.93 -7.75 -3.30
CA TYR A 58 -7.51 -7.40 -3.21
C TYR A 58 -7.22 -6.70 -1.88
N ARG A 59 -5.99 -6.88 -1.40
CA ARG A 59 -5.39 -6.11 -0.32
C ARG A 59 -4.28 -5.25 -0.91
N LEU A 60 -4.43 -3.94 -0.82
CA LEU A 60 -3.46 -2.94 -1.20
C LEU A 60 -2.78 -2.40 0.06
N ARG A 61 -1.45 -2.31 0.04
CA ARG A 61 -0.63 -1.60 1.01
C ARG A 61 0.26 -0.62 0.28
N ILE A 62 0.30 0.62 0.72
CA ILE A 62 1.26 1.63 0.26
C ILE A 62 2.08 2.02 1.47
N ILE A 63 3.39 1.84 1.39
CA ILE A 63 4.32 2.04 2.50
C ILE A 63 5.24 3.19 2.12
N THR A 64 5.28 4.21 2.95
CA THR A 64 6.18 5.36 2.79
C THR A 64 7.51 5.05 3.49
N TYR A 65 8.61 5.23 2.77
CA TYR A 65 9.97 5.12 3.31
C TYR A 65 10.56 6.52 3.50
N THR A 66 10.82 6.87 4.76
CA THR A 66 11.46 8.14 5.15
C THR A 66 12.85 7.91 5.73
N ILE A 67 13.66 8.98 5.87
CA ILE A 67 14.96 8.94 6.58
C ILE A 67 14.84 8.23 7.94
N ALA A 68 13.88 8.64 8.77
CA ALA A 68 13.71 8.06 10.11
C ALA A 68 13.43 6.55 10.07
N ARG A 69 12.65 6.09 9.07
CA ARG A 69 12.35 4.68 8.86
C ARG A 69 13.58 3.90 8.37
N LEU A 70 14.41 4.48 7.49
CA LEU A 70 15.62 3.85 6.98
C LEU A 70 16.73 3.76 8.05
N ASN A 71 16.83 4.77 8.91
CA ASN A 71 17.82 4.79 9.99
C ASN A 71 17.46 3.85 11.16
N ASN A 72 16.33 3.12 11.07
CA ASN A 72 15.82 2.27 12.14
C ASN A 72 15.70 3.03 13.48
N GLU A 73 15.54 4.35 13.42
CA GLU A 73 15.22 5.22 14.57
C GLU A 73 13.81 4.89 15.10
N TYR A 74 13.01 4.22 14.27
CA TYR A 74 11.88 3.40 14.69
C TYR A 74 12.41 2.02 15.10
N GLY A 75 12.85 1.90 16.35
CA GLY A 75 13.25 0.63 16.93
C GLY A 75 12.05 -0.25 17.18
N ASP A 76 11.40 -0.77 16.14
CA ASP A 76 10.45 -1.88 16.25
C ASP A 76 10.18 -2.49 14.87
N ARG A 77 10.41 -3.79 14.76
CA ARG A 77 9.60 -4.63 13.89
C ARG A 77 8.17 -4.53 14.42
N GLU A 78 7.41 -3.53 13.98
CA GLU A 78 5.96 -3.53 14.16
C GLU A 78 5.39 -4.72 13.38
N GLN A 79 5.37 -5.87 14.02
CA GLN A 79 4.56 -7.00 13.65
C GLN A 79 3.12 -6.58 13.99
N ILE A 80 2.45 -5.90 13.04
CA ILE A 80 1.07 -5.45 13.21
C ILE A 80 0.18 -6.70 13.34
N ASN A 81 -0.10 -7.09 14.58
CA ASN A 81 -1.15 -8.05 14.89
C ASN A 81 -2.49 -7.40 14.58
N ALA A 82 -3.40 -8.16 13.95
CA ALA A 82 -4.66 -7.70 13.36
C ALA A 82 -5.64 -7.00 14.34
N ASP A 83 -5.33 -7.00 15.64
CA ASP A 83 -6.22 -6.56 16.73
C ASP A 83 -5.93 -5.12 17.23
N GLN A 84 -4.98 -4.41 16.62
CA GLN A 84 -4.61 -3.03 16.99
C GLN A 84 -4.90 -2.04 15.85
N LEU A 85 -6.09 -2.11 15.25
CA LEU A 85 -6.62 -1.01 14.41
C LEU A 85 -7.15 0.13 15.30
N SER A 86 -6.28 0.71 16.14
CA SER A 86 -6.52 2.01 16.77
C SER A 86 -5.66 3.05 16.06
N PHE A 87 -6.30 3.99 15.39
CA PHE A 87 -5.69 5.09 14.65
C PHE A 87 -4.80 5.95 15.58
N ASN A 88 -3.50 5.66 15.63
CA ASN A 88 -2.49 6.57 16.15
C ASN A 88 -1.72 7.20 14.97
N SER A 89 -1.59 8.53 15.03
CA SER A 89 -1.45 9.48 13.94
C SER A 89 -0.05 9.56 13.30
N THR A 90 0.47 8.48 12.74
CA THR A 90 1.83 8.45 12.15
C THR A 90 1.93 7.67 10.83
N ASN A 91 0.82 7.49 10.12
CA ASN A 91 0.66 6.48 9.07
C ASN A 91 1.63 6.60 7.87
N LEU A 92 2.87 6.13 8.07
CA LEU A 92 3.85 5.79 7.04
C LEU A 92 3.43 4.56 6.23
N PHE A 93 2.20 4.08 6.42
CA PHE A 93 1.58 3.08 5.58
C PHE A 93 0.07 3.33 5.47
N PHE A 94 -0.47 3.03 4.30
CA PHE A 94 -1.89 3.00 3.99
C PHE A 94 -2.26 1.57 3.61
N GLU A 95 -3.37 1.06 4.13
CA GLU A 95 -3.88 -0.26 3.77
C GLU A 95 -5.37 -0.17 3.41
N LEU A 96 -5.74 -0.85 2.31
CA LEU A 96 -7.11 -0.93 1.83
C LEU A 96 -7.41 -2.34 1.34
N VAL A 97 -8.54 -2.90 1.77
CA VAL A 97 -9.12 -4.11 1.19
C VAL A 97 -10.32 -3.69 0.35
N PHE A 98 -10.34 -4.08 -0.92
CA PHE A 98 -11.43 -3.74 -1.84
C PHE A 98 -11.73 -4.89 -2.79
N THR A 99 -12.96 -4.96 -3.29
CA THR A 99 -13.39 -5.95 -4.28
C THR A 99 -13.64 -5.26 -5.61
N THR A 100 -13.03 -5.77 -6.67
CA THR A 100 -13.29 -5.29 -8.04
C THR A 100 -14.67 -5.76 -8.51
N ASN A 101 -15.39 -4.90 -9.22
CA ASN A 101 -16.64 -5.29 -9.87
C ASN A 101 -16.33 -5.85 -11.27
N ASP A 102 -17.31 -6.50 -11.90
CA ASP A 102 -17.26 -6.60 -13.36
C ASP A 102 -17.35 -5.17 -13.89
N SER A 103 -16.32 -4.71 -14.60
CA SER A 103 -16.53 -3.51 -15.38
C SER A 103 -17.55 -3.89 -16.47
N SER A 104 -18.75 -3.32 -16.32
CA SER A 104 -19.79 -3.27 -17.35
C SER A 104 -19.23 -2.70 -18.64
#